data_AF-A0A959T4Y0-F1
#
_entry.id   AF-A0A959T4Y0-F1
#
_cell.length_a   1.000
_cell.length_b   1.000
_cell.length_c   1.000
_cell.angle_alpha   90.00
_cell.angle_beta   90.00
_cell.angle_gamma   90.00
#
_symmetry.space_group_name_H-M   'P 1'
#
loop_
_entity.id
_entity.type
_entity.pdbx_description
1 polymer ?
#
loop_
_entity_poly.entity_id
_entity_poly.type
_entity_poly.pdbx_seq_one_letter_code
_entity_poly.pdbx_strand_id
1 'polypeptide(L)'
;AAVGAVLVALMSMQNLRGLQAHYALAYSWCIPSVIWLGLRHRRASRKWHSAGWAFLVVSCWLWVHVYLGFIAALVLLIWAGLSIPSKRARAHNFPLFLGPFSALVLFQVITWSTDTHSGRTEHPFGFFHYHTTWDTLLRPDHMWTSPLARELLGTCTPQAAEQWSYLGMGTILLVACLPFFLLVQRPFKRADPDGGSGLWAGAPGLLVTSLMLLLLAFAAPYRWGFEELLWDTPVVRQFRAPSRFSWVVQFVLPLVLIAWYAHLHGRAERPLGRWSLRGALVLGLALMAYEAHHLHLFIGDRSVDEPNVFLVSSLTAEQLELVERANEGGPRAIVSIPYFHNGAEELMVPVNENGLFLGQLLAYHSGIPMMSSSLTRTSLEEVRLGIRAHGPTWYKRPELPGMDAHDSVLVLIGPDLADPYDSDLLERTRSVRSHGSFRSGWMSVADLLKDDRQARLGELKARADSLYRKGPFLVADTTAFLYHDGFDDRGSSHVLQGPGSFSGPKRMFNSLAEFPPNTFQSGLRYIARFWYYNRGPMRCHAFVGIDERDPESGQGWWDHYTDPRFSRTLDGDWSLVELPFSVRDASHEVKLFLQGERYYPDSVFIDELVISEATSEWTLVQEDGVVWWNGHRLRP
;
A
#
# COMPACT_ATOMS: atom_id res chain seq x y z
N ALA A 1 -31.53 9.02 -21.87
CA ALA A 1 -31.35 9.19 -20.41
C ALA A 1 -31.19 7.84 -19.71
N ALA A 2 -32.20 6.96 -19.72
CA ALA A 2 -32.12 5.63 -19.06
C ALA A 2 -30.93 4.78 -19.55
N VAL A 3 -30.80 4.59 -20.87
CA VAL A 3 -29.67 3.86 -21.48
C VAL A 3 -28.33 4.45 -21.04
N GLY A 4 -28.18 5.78 -21.13
CA GLY A 4 -26.96 6.47 -20.69
C GLY A 4 -26.63 6.25 -19.22
N ALA A 5 -27.62 6.26 -18.33
CA ALA A 5 -27.39 6.02 -16.91
C ALA A 5 -26.89 4.58 -16.64
N VAL A 6 -27.46 3.58 -17.31
CA VAL A 6 -27.02 2.18 -17.21
C VAL A 6 -25.59 2.05 -17.73
N LEU A 7 -25.27 2.63 -18.88
CA LEU A 7 -23.94 2.56 -19.48
C LEU A 7 -22.87 3.24 -18.62
N VAL A 8 -23.18 4.39 -18.01
CA VAL A 8 -22.26 5.04 -17.05
C VAL A 8 -21.98 4.13 -15.84
N ALA A 9 -22.99 3.45 -15.32
CA ALA A 9 -22.80 2.51 -14.21
C ALA A 9 -21.96 1.28 -14.62
N LEU A 10 -22.20 0.73 -15.82
CA LEU A 10 -21.44 -0.42 -16.33
C LEU A 10 -19.97 -0.06 -16.60
N MET A 11 -19.70 1.16 -17.05
CA MET A 11 -18.35 1.71 -17.28
C MET A 11 -17.58 2.09 -16.00
N SER A 12 -18.20 1.97 -14.83
CA SER A 12 -17.56 2.37 -13.57
C SER A 12 -16.33 1.52 -13.27
N MET A 13 -15.19 2.18 -13.04
CA MET A 13 -13.95 1.52 -12.59
C MET A 13 -14.08 0.90 -11.19
N GLN A 14 -15.13 1.26 -10.43
CA GLN A 14 -15.41 0.60 -9.16
C GLN A 14 -15.72 -0.90 -9.35
N ASN A 15 -16.33 -1.29 -10.47
CA ASN A 15 -16.70 -2.70 -10.73
C ASN A 15 -15.46 -3.61 -10.74
N LEU A 16 -14.31 -3.09 -11.20
CA LEU A 16 -13.05 -3.81 -11.23
C LEU A 16 -12.46 -4.12 -9.84
N ARG A 17 -12.94 -3.48 -8.76
CA ARG A 17 -12.48 -3.73 -7.39
C ARG A 17 -12.91 -5.10 -6.87
N GLY A 18 -13.95 -5.70 -7.44
CA GLY A 18 -14.34 -7.07 -7.14
C GLY A 18 -13.26 -8.11 -7.48
N LEU A 19 -12.44 -7.84 -8.51
CA LEU A 19 -11.35 -8.73 -8.92
C LEU A 19 -10.09 -8.61 -8.05
N GLN A 20 -10.04 -7.62 -7.15
CA GLN A 20 -8.86 -7.31 -6.34
C GLN A 20 -9.08 -7.65 -4.86
N ALA A 21 -10.11 -8.45 -4.56
CA ALA A 21 -10.59 -8.69 -3.19
C ALA A 21 -10.92 -7.39 -2.41
N HIS A 22 -11.17 -6.28 -3.10
CA HIS A 22 -11.56 -4.99 -2.53
C HIS A 22 -13.09 -4.79 -2.64
N TYR A 23 -13.87 -5.79 -2.22
CA TYR A 23 -15.33 -5.83 -2.40
C TYR A 23 -16.05 -4.61 -1.82
N ALA A 24 -15.56 -4.07 -0.70
CA ALA A 24 -16.12 -2.89 -0.06
C ALA A 24 -16.01 -1.59 -0.91
N LEU A 25 -15.15 -1.57 -1.93
CA LEU A 25 -15.02 -0.45 -2.88
C LEU A 25 -15.82 -0.65 -4.17
N ALA A 26 -16.36 -1.84 -4.40
CA ALA A 26 -17.03 -2.20 -5.65
C ALA A 26 -18.46 -1.66 -5.79
N TYR A 27 -18.97 -0.92 -4.79
CA TYR A 27 -20.31 -0.34 -4.81
C TYR A 27 -20.41 0.88 -5.76
N SER A 28 -20.63 0.60 -7.05
CA SER A 28 -20.77 1.61 -8.12
C SER A 28 -21.94 2.59 -7.95
N TRP A 29 -22.88 2.31 -7.03
CA TRP A 29 -24.01 3.20 -6.75
C TRP A 29 -23.71 4.28 -5.69
N CYS A 30 -22.56 4.23 -5.01
CA CYS A 30 -22.16 5.21 -4.01
C CYS A 30 -22.21 6.65 -4.55
N ILE A 31 -21.45 6.93 -5.61
CA ILE A 31 -21.38 8.28 -6.20
C ILE A 31 -22.74 8.74 -6.77
N PRO A 32 -23.47 7.92 -7.55
CA PRO A 32 -24.82 8.26 -7.98
C PRO A 32 -25.79 8.62 -6.85
N SER A 33 -25.75 7.90 -5.72
CA SER A 33 -26.62 8.17 -4.57
C SER A 33 -26.38 9.55 -3.97
N VAL A 34 -25.12 9.97 -3.89
CA VAL A 34 -24.71 11.27 -3.35
C VAL A 34 -25.09 12.40 -4.29
N ILE A 35 -24.89 12.21 -5.61
CA ILE A 35 -25.35 13.15 -6.64
C ILE A 35 -26.86 13.33 -6.53
N TRP A 36 -27.62 12.23 -6.41
CA TRP A 36 -29.06 12.27 -6.25
C TRP A 36 -29.49 13.00 -4.98
N LEU A 37 -28.83 12.78 -3.84
CA LEU A 37 -29.11 13.50 -2.59
C LEU A 37 -28.87 15.00 -2.73
N GLY A 38 -27.76 15.43 -3.35
CA GLY A 38 -27.50 16.85 -3.61
C GLY A 38 -28.57 17.49 -4.50
N LEU A 39 -29.01 16.80 -5.55
CA LEU A 39 -30.11 17.26 -6.41
C LEU A 39 -31.46 17.30 -5.67
N ARG A 40 -31.75 16.28 -4.85
CA ARG A 40 -32.97 16.21 -4.03
C ARG A 40 -33.00 17.30 -2.97
N HIS A 41 -31.87 17.60 -2.34
CA HIS A 41 -31.73 18.67 -1.35
C HIS A 41 -32.25 19.99 -1.91
N ARG A 42 -31.87 20.32 -3.14
CA ARG A 42 -32.30 21.56 -3.81
C ARG A 42 -33.81 21.65 -3.98
N ARG A 43 -34.47 20.52 -4.29
CA ARG A 43 -35.92 20.44 -4.49
C ARG A 43 -36.72 20.27 -3.19
N ALA A 44 -36.05 19.89 -2.09
CA ALA A 44 -36.73 19.63 -0.82
C ALA A 44 -37.34 20.90 -0.22
N SER A 45 -38.59 20.82 0.26
CA SER A 45 -39.20 21.86 1.09
C SER A 45 -38.60 21.89 2.50
N ARG A 46 -38.26 20.71 3.05
CA ARG A 46 -37.63 20.53 4.37
C ARG A 46 -36.14 20.23 4.22
N LYS A 47 -35.30 21.28 4.21
CA LYS A 47 -33.84 21.16 4.00
C LYS A 47 -33.13 20.33 5.05
N TRP A 48 -33.53 20.47 6.31
CA TRP A 48 -32.99 19.71 7.44
C TRP A 48 -33.28 18.20 7.33
N HIS A 49 -34.42 17.82 6.78
CA HIS A 49 -34.71 16.41 6.51
C HIS A 49 -33.74 15.84 5.45
N SER A 50 -33.44 16.61 4.41
CA SER A 50 -32.42 16.23 3.43
C SER A 50 -31.00 16.19 4.02
N ALA A 51 -30.69 17.04 4.99
CA ALA A 51 -29.43 16.99 5.73
C ALA A 51 -29.32 15.71 6.57
N GLY A 52 -30.40 15.30 7.23
CA GLY A 52 -30.47 14.01 7.93
C GLY A 52 -30.20 12.83 7.00
N TRP A 53 -30.78 12.82 5.79
CA TRP A 53 -30.46 11.80 4.80
C TRP A 53 -29.00 11.84 4.33
N ALA A 54 -28.43 13.04 4.12
CA ALA A 54 -27.02 13.18 3.78
C ALA A 54 -26.10 12.65 4.89
N PHE A 55 -26.42 12.94 6.16
CA PHE A 55 -25.74 12.38 7.32
C PHE A 55 -25.80 10.85 7.31
N LEU A 56 -27.00 10.26 7.21
CA LEU A 56 -27.18 8.80 7.25
C LEU A 56 -26.44 8.09 6.11
N VAL A 57 -26.51 8.61 4.89
CA VAL A 57 -25.85 7.99 3.73
C VAL A 57 -24.33 8.12 3.83
N VAL A 58 -23.80 9.28 4.23
CA VAL A 58 -22.35 9.44 4.42
C VAL A 58 -21.84 8.57 5.57
N SER A 59 -22.56 8.51 6.69
CA SER A 59 -22.23 7.61 7.80
C SER A 59 -22.23 6.15 7.34
N CYS A 60 -23.25 5.70 6.62
CA CYS A 60 -23.31 4.35 6.05
C CYS A 60 -22.05 4.06 5.21
N TRP A 61 -21.66 4.97 4.32
CA TRP A 61 -20.47 4.79 3.50
C TRP A 61 -19.16 4.81 4.29
N LEU A 62 -19.04 5.62 5.34
CA LEU A 62 -17.86 5.61 6.23
C LEU A 62 -17.69 4.25 6.92
N TRP A 63 -18.79 3.60 7.31
CA TRP A 63 -18.79 2.28 7.94
C TRP A 63 -18.62 1.11 6.97
N VAL A 64 -19.01 1.27 5.71
CA VAL A 64 -18.71 0.29 4.64
C VAL A 64 -17.25 0.39 4.25
N HIS A 65 -16.79 1.59 3.90
CA HIS A 65 -15.41 1.84 3.54
C HIS A 65 -15.07 3.34 3.62
N VAL A 66 -14.05 3.68 4.40
CA VAL A 66 -13.67 5.07 4.70
C VAL A 66 -13.50 5.94 3.43
N TYR A 67 -12.86 5.42 2.37
CA TYR A 67 -12.77 6.15 1.09
C TYR A 67 -14.13 6.51 0.47
N LEU A 68 -15.10 5.59 0.46
CA LEU A 68 -16.42 5.88 -0.11
C LEU A 68 -17.12 6.96 0.72
N GLY A 69 -17.03 6.87 2.04
CA GLY A 69 -17.54 7.88 2.96
C GLY A 69 -16.91 9.25 2.75
N PHE A 70 -15.59 9.33 2.62
CA PHE A 70 -14.89 10.59 2.33
C PHE A 70 -15.23 11.15 0.94
N ILE A 71 -15.27 10.32 -0.11
CA ILE A 71 -15.70 10.75 -1.45
C ILE A 71 -17.11 11.31 -1.39
N ALA A 72 -18.04 10.59 -0.74
CA ALA A 72 -19.43 11.03 -0.57
C ALA A 72 -19.53 12.37 0.19
N ALA A 73 -18.80 12.50 1.30
CA ALA A 73 -18.77 13.72 2.09
C ALA A 73 -18.19 14.89 1.27
N LEU A 74 -17.03 14.72 0.64
CA LEU A 74 -16.37 15.78 -0.11
C LEU A 74 -17.20 16.25 -1.31
N VAL A 75 -17.89 15.36 -2.03
CA VAL A 75 -18.81 15.76 -3.10
C VAL A 75 -19.88 16.72 -2.57
N LEU A 76 -20.52 16.41 -1.43
CA LEU A 76 -21.56 17.28 -0.87
C LEU A 76 -20.99 18.56 -0.25
N LEU A 77 -19.86 18.47 0.46
CA LEU A 77 -19.22 19.60 1.12
C LEU A 77 -18.68 20.62 0.12
N ILE A 78 -17.98 20.18 -0.93
CA ILE A 78 -17.49 21.05 -1.99
C ILE A 78 -18.68 21.69 -2.70
N TRP A 79 -19.70 20.91 -3.06
CA TRP A 79 -20.87 21.44 -3.76
C TRP A 79 -21.64 22.46 -2.91
N ALA A 80 -21.82 22.20 -1.61
CA ALA A 80 -22.39 23.19 -0.67
C ALA A 80 -21.49 24.43 -0.56
N GLY A 81 -20.16 24.24 -0.52
CA GLY A 81 -19.14 25.28 -0.45
C GLY A 81 -19.16 26.24 -1.65
N LEU A 82 -19.49 25.77 -2.86
CA LEU A 82 -19.66 26.64 -4.04
C LEU A 82 -20.76 27.70 -3.85
N SER A 83 -21.61 27.55 -2.84
CA SER A 83 -22.67 28.51 -2.50
C SER A 83 -22.24 29.59 -1.52
N ILE A 84 -21.03 29.51 -0.94
CA ILE A 84 -20.49 30.48 0.02
C ILE A 84 -20.58 31.93 -0.48
N PRO A 85 -20.29 32.27 -1.75
CA PRO A 85 -20.34 33.65 -2.22
C PRO A 85 -21.72 34.32 -2.11
N SER A 86 -22.82 33.55 -2.06
CA SER A 86 -24.18 34.08 -1.99
C SER A 86 -24.80 33.82 -0.62
N LYS A 87 -25.16 34.86 0.14
CA LYS A 87 -25.80 34.72 1.47
C LYS A 87 -27.07 33.85 1.43
N ARG A 88 -27.92 34.04 0.42
CA ARG A 88 -29.15 33.26 0.23
C ARG A 88 -28.85 31.80 -0.09
N ALA A 89 -27.90 31.53 -0.98
CA ALA A 89 -27.50 30.16 -1.33
C ALA A 89 -26.79 29.46 -0.16
N ARG A 90 -26.00 30.21 0.62
CA ARG A 90 -25.33 29.73 1.83
C ARG A 90 -26.33 29.27 2.88
N ALA A 91 -27.33 30.09 3.21
CA ALA A 91 -28.39 29.71 4.15
C ALA A 91 -29.18 28.48 3.65
N HIS A 92 -29.42 28.41 2.33
CA HIS A 92 -30.10 27.28 1.71
C HIS A 92 -29.31 25.97 1.80
N ASN A 93 -28.00 26.02 1.54
CA ASN A 93 -27.12 24.84 1.48
C ASN A 93 -26.38 24.54 2.78
N PHE A 94 -26.51 25.38 3.81
CA PHE A 94 -25.91 25.12 5.13
C PHE A 94 -26.32 23.77 5.72
N PRO A 95 -27.59 23.31 5.65
CA PRO A 95 -27.93 21.97 6.11
C PRO A 95 -27.24 20.87 5.30
N LEU A 96 -27.04 21.07 3.99
CA LEU A 96 -26.30 20.12 3.14
C LEU A 96 -24.80 20.07 3.48
N PHE A 97 -24.24 21.15 4.00
CA PHE A 97 -22.88 21.16 4.56
C PHE A 97 -22.84 20.43 5.92
N LEU A 98 -23.78 20.76 6.81
CA LEU A 98 -23.75 20.28 8.20
C LEU A 98 -23.98 18.77 8.30
N GLY A 99 -24.85 18.18 7.48
CA GLY A 99 -25.10 16.73 7.46
C GLY A 99 -23.82 15.87 7.27
N PRO A 100 -23.14 15.93 6.11
CA PRO A 100 -21.91 15.18 5.86
C PRO A 100 -20.77 15.56 6.80
N PHE A 101 -20.65 16.84 7.19
CA PHE A 101 -19.64 17.27 8.15
C PHE A 101 -19.85 16.60 9.52
N SER A 102 -21.10 16.54 10.01
CA SER A 102 -21.43 15.88 11.27
C SER A 102 -21.16 14.37 11.20
N ALA A 103 -21.36 13.73 10.05
CA ALA A 103 -21.03 12.33 9.85
C ALA A 103 -19.52 12.07 9.96
N LEU A 104 -18.68 12.93 9.37
CA LEU A 104 -17.22 12.85 9.50
C LEU A 104 -16.76 13.07 10.94
N VAL A 105 -17.31 14.08 11.63
CA VAL A 105 -16.98 14.34 13.04
C VAL A 105 -17.38 13.17 13.92
N LEU A 106 -18.60 12.64 13.76
CA LEU A 106 -19.05 11.48 14.53
C LEU A 106 -18.17 10.26 14.29
N PHE A 107 -17.85 9.97 13.03
CA PHE A 107 -16.96 8.87 12.69
C PHE A 107 -15.58 9.03 13.35
N GLN A 108 -14.99 10.23 13.28
CA GLN A 108 -13.69 10.51 13.89
C GLN A 108 -13.72 10.42 15.43
N VAL A 109 -14.79 10.88 16.07
CA VAL A 109 -14.95 10.77 17.53
C VAL A 109 -15.06 9.30 17.93
N ILE A 110 -15.85 8.51 17.19
CA ILE A 110 -15.98 7.08 17.48
C ILE A 110 -14.64 6.39 17.30
N THR A 111 -13.97 6.55 16.15
CA THR A 111 -12.67 5.91 15.91
C THR A 111 -11.63 6.30 16.95
N TRP A 112 -11.55 7.57 17.34
CA TRP A 112 -10.65 8.01 18.40
C TRP A 112 -10.99 7.41 19.77
N SER A 113 -12.27 7.23 20.09
CA SER A 113 -12.71 6.64 21.35
C SER A 113 -12.60 5.11 21.42
N THR A 114 -12.60 4.43 20.27
CA THR A 114 -12.62 2.96 20.20
C THR A 114 -11.29 2.35 19.77
N ASP A 115 -10.43 3.11 19.08
CA ASP A 115 -9.14 2.60 18.62
C ASP A 115 -8.13 2.57 19.79
N THR A 116 -7.90 1.38 20.33
CA THR A 116 -6.96 1.15 21.43
C THR A 116 -5.53 0.87 20.96
N HIS A 117 -5.29 0.79 19.64
CA HIS A 117 -4.00 0.40 19.09
C HIS A 117 -3.12 1.62 18.86
N SER A 118 -2.08 1.78 19.68
CA SER A 118 -1.08 2.84 19.52
C SER A 118 -0.12 2.56 18.37
N GLY A 119 0.50 3.60 17.81
CA GLY A 119 1.62 3.44 16.86
C GLY A 119 1.23 2.94 15.46
N ARG A 120 -0.02 3.16 15.04
CA ARG A 120 -0.42 2.97 13.63
C ARG A 120 0.21 4.06 12.77
N THR A 121 0.61 3.72 11.55
CA THR A 121 1.21 4.71 10.63
C THR A 121 0.24 5.84 10.31
N GLU A 122 0.72 7.07 10.44
CA GLU A 122 0.00 8.27 9.99
C GLU A 122 0.36 8.69 8.56
N HIS A 123 1.28 7.94 7.94
CA HIS A 123 1.91 8.27 6.67
C HIS A 123 1.87 7.06 5.73
N PRO A 124 0.68 6.59 5.33
CA PRO A 124 0.60 5.44 4.45
C PRO A 124 1.34 5.71 3.14
N PHE A 125 2.19 4.75 2.73
CA PHE A 125 2.83 4.80 1.43
C PHE A 125 1.77 4.85 0.33
N GLY A 126 2.05 5.57 -0.75
CA GLY A 126 1.28 5.50 -1.99
C GLY A 126 0.70 6.81 -2.51
N PHE A 127 0.62 7.88 -1.71
CA PHE A 127 -0.03 9.13 -2.16
C PHE A 127 0.54 9.65 -3.50
N PHE A 128 1.87 9.65 -3.65
CA PHE A 128 2.58 10.03 -4.88
C PHE A 128 2.81 8.89 -5.87
N HIS A 129 2.38 7.67 -5.55
CA HIS A 129 2.49 6.50 -6.44
C HIS A 129 1.14 6.13 -7.07
N TYR A 130 0.03 6.31 -6.35
CA TYR A 130 -1.30 5.89 -6.76
C TYR A 130 -2.21 7.09 -7.07
N HIS A 131 -1.68 8.12 -7.76
CA HIS A 131 -2.44 9.25 -8.28
C HIS A 131 -2.86 9.04 -9.73
N THR A 132 -3.89 9.78 -10.15
CA THR A 132 -4.33 9.85 -11.55
C THR A 132 -3.32 10.64 -12.39
N THR A 133 -3.06 10.16 -13.60
CA THR A 133 -2.31 10.89 -14.63
C THR A 133 -3.19 11.10 -15.86
N TRP A 134 -2.74 11.92 -16.81
CA TRP A 134 -3.43 12.04 -18.10
C TRP A 134 -3.49 10.70 -18.83
N ASP A 135 -2.44 9.90 -18.68
CA ASP A 135 -2.37 8.55 -19.21
C ASP A 135 -3.50 7.68 -18.63
N THR A 136 -3.62 7.65 -17.30
CA THR A 136 -4.62 6.80 -16.62
C THR A 136 -6.06 7.26 -16.81
N LEU A 137 -6.26 8.54 -17.11
CA LEU A 137 -7.59 9.11 -17.34
C LEU A 137 -8.06 8.90 -18.79
N LEU A 138 -7.16 9.00 -19.78
CA LEU A 138 -7.50 9.05 -21.20
C LEU A 138 -7.22 7.75 -21.95
N ARG A 139 -6.33 6.89 -21.45
CA ARG A 139 -5.99 5.61 -22.09
C ARG A 139 -6.42 4.45 -21.19
N PRO A 140 -7.03 3.40 -21.76
CA PRO A 140 -7.44 2.23 -21.00
C PRO A 140 -6.25 1.35 -20.64
N ASP A 141 -6.38 0.59 -19.55
CA ASP A 141 -5.34 -0.34 -19.09
C ASP A 141 -5.28 -1.60 -19.96
N HIS A 142 -4.08 -1.98 -20.37
CA HIS A 142 -3.79 -3.12 -21.25
C HIS A 142 -4.54 -4.43 -20.92
N MET A 143 -4.91 -4.66 -19.65
CA MET A 143 -5.57 -5.89 -19.20
C MET A 143 -7.01 -6.04 -19.69
N TRP A 144 -7.79 -4.95 -19.74
CA TRP A 144 -9.23 -4.99 -20.00
C TRP A 144 -9.68 -4.05 -21.12
N THR A 145 -8.72 -3.54 -21.91
CA THR A 145 -9.01 -2.68 -23.08
C THR A 145 -9.84 -3.40 -24.13
N SER A 146 -10.81 -2.70 -24.71
CA SER A 146 -11.38 -3.13 -25.99
C SER A 146 -10.35 -2.99 -27.14
N PRO A 147 -10.39 -3.87 -28.17
CA PRO A 147 -9.50 -3.77 -29.33
C PRO A 147 -9.54 -2.39 -30.01
N LEU A 148 -10.73 -1.80 -30.14
CA LEU A 148 -10.88 -0.48 -30.74
C LEU A 148 -10.20 0.62 -29.91
N ALA A 149 -10.33 0.57 -28.58
CA ALA A 149 -9.69 1.57 -27.72
C ALA A 149 -8.17 1.46 -27.76
N ARG A 150 -7.64 0.23 -27.83
CA ARG A 150 -6.21 -0.01 -28.01
C ARG A 150 -5.67 0.58 -29.32
N GLU A 151 -6.42 0.43 -30.41
CA GLU A 151 -6.02 0.96 -31.72
C GLU A 151 -6.10 2.50 -31.76
N LEU A 152 -7.19 3.08 -31.24
CA LEU A 152 -7.45 4.52 -31.36
C LEU A 152 -6.70 5.37 -30.33
N LEU A 153 -6.56 4.88 -29.10
CA LEU A 153 -6.00 5.64 -27.97
C LEU A 153 -4.63 5.10 -27.52
N GLY A 154 -4.25 3.91 -27.99
CA GLY A 154 -3.13 3.16 -27.41
C GLY A 154 -3.47 2.57 -26.04
N THR A 155 -2.50 1.86 -25.46
CA THR A 155 -2.54 1.42 -24.06
C THR A 155 -1.57 2.24 -23.23
N CYS A 156 -1.93 2.48 -21.98
CA CYS A 156 -0.98 2.97 -20.99
C CYS A 156 0.03 1.86 -20.62
N THR A 157 1.15 2.25 -19.99
CA THR A 157 1.99 1.29 -19.26
C THR A 157 1.16 0.57 -18.18
N PRO A 158 1.51 -0.68 -17.79
CA PRO A 158 0.80 -1.40 -16.75
C PRO A 158 0.56 -0.51 -15.52
N GLN A 159 -0.69 -0.23 -15.21
CA GLN A 159 -1.03 0.61 -14.09
C GLN A 159 -1.14 -0.24 -12.84
N ALA A 160 -0.73 0.31 -11.71
CA ALA A 160 -1.15 -0.25 -10.44
C ALA A 160 -2.68 -0.27 -10.42
N ALA A 161 -3.25 -1.40 -10.01
CA ALA A 161 -4.65 -1.60 -9.67
C ALA A 161 -5.31 -0.35 -9.08
N GLU A 162 -4.64 0.30 -8.13
CA GLU A 162 -5.11 1.49 -7.42
C GLU A 162 -5.31 2.72 -8.32
N GLN A 163 -4.62 2.85 -9.45
CA GLN A 163 -4.64 4.02 -10.33
C GLN A 163 -5.76 4.03 -11.39
N TRP A 164 -6.49 2.93 -11.57
CA TRP A 164 -7.50 2.80 -12.62
C TRP A 164 -8.54 3.92 -12.60
N SER A 165 -8.45 4.80 -13.61
CA SER A 165 -9.17 6.06 -13.67
C SER A 165 -9.72 6.42 -15.06
N TYR A 166 -9.73 5.48 -16.01
CA TYR A 166 -10.13 5.72 -17.40
C TYR A 166 -11.59 6.22 -17.58
N LEU A 167 -11.80 7.16 -18.50
CA LEU A 167 -13.10 7.81 -18.74
C LEU A 167 -14.03 7.07 -19.73
N GLY A 168 -13.48 6.20 -20.58
CA GLY A 168 -14.22 5.60 -21.70
C GLY A 168 -14.16 6.43 -22.99
N MET A 169 -13.96 5.76 -24.12
CA MET A 169 -13.96 6.32 -25.49
C MET A 169 -15.22 7.13 -25.75
N GLY A 170 -16.38 6.64 -25.32
CA GLY A 170 -17.65 7.34 -25.53
C GLY A 170 -17.69 8.69 -24.81
N THR A 171 -17.17 8.77 -23.58
CA THR A 171 -17.05 10.04 -22.85
C THR A 171 -16.06 10.97 -23.55
N ILE A 172 -14.89 10.44 -23.93
CA ILE A 172 -13.83 11.19 -24.62
C ILE A 172 -14.35 11.80 -25.94
N LEU A 173 -15.07 11.01 -26.74
CA LEU A 173 -15.70 11.49 -27.98
C LEU A 173 -16.69 12.63 -27.72
N LEU A 174 -17.56 12.49 -26.72
CA LEU A 174 -18.54 13.53 -26.38
C LEU A 174 -17.87 14.82 -25.89
N VAL A 175 -16.73 14.73 -25.18
CA VAL A 175 -15.93 15.91 -24.83
C VAL A 175 -15.32 16.53 -26.09
N ALA A 176 -14.70 15.72 -26.96
CA ALA A 176 -14.02 16.20 -28.16
C ALA A 176 -14.97 16.88 -29.16
N CYS A 177 -16.20 16.39 -29.27
CA CYS A 177 -17.19 16.99 -30.16
C CYS A 177 -17.87 18.26 -29.58
N LEU A 178 -17.75 18.53 -28.28
CA LEU A 178 -18.46 19.63 -27.61
C LEU A 178 -18.11 21.02 -28.17
N PRO A 179 -16.83 21.40 -28.38
CA PRO A 179 -16.48 22.72 -28.92
C PRO A 179 -17.10 23.01 -30.29
N PHE A 180 -17.11 21.99 -31.17
CA PHE A 180 -17.74 22.10 -32.50
C PHE A 180 -19.22 22.48 -32.38
N PHE A 181 -19.96 21.86 -31.46
CA PHE A 181 -21.38 22.16 -31.27
C PHE A 181 -21.62 23.52 -30.60
N LEU A 182 -20.76 23.94 -29.68
CA LEU A 182 -20.83 25.28 -29.08
C LEU A 182 -20.59 26.38 -30.14
N LEU A 183 -19.72 26.14 -31.12
CA LEU A 183 -19.48 27.08 -32.23
C LEU A 183 -20.66 27.11 -33.22
N VAL A 184 -21.25 25.96 -33.54
CA VAL A 184 -22.35 25.84 -34.51
C VAL A 184 -23.69 26.35 -33.97
N GLN A 185 -23.91 26.31 -32.65
CA GLN A 185 -25.24 26.57 -32.06
C GLN A 185 -25.41 27.91 -31.34
N ARG A 186 -24.46 28.85 -31.40
CA ARG A 186 -24.50 30.16 -30.70
C ARG A 186 -25.23 30.10 -29.34
N PRO A 187 -24.73 29.31 -28.37
CA PRO A 187 -25.54 28.71 -27.31
C PRO A 187 -26.01 29.64 -26.18
N PHE A 188 -25.86 30.96 -26.30
CA PHE A 188 -26.16 31.88 -25.19
C PHE A 188 -26.89 33.14 -25.66
N LYS A 189 -28.20 33.05 -25.89
CA LYS A 189 -29.07 34.17 -25.51
C LYS A 189 -29.17 34.12 -23.98
N ARG A 190 -28.72 35.19 -23.30
CA ARG A 190 -28.75 35.33 -21.83
C ARG A 190 -30.14 34.95 -21.31
N ALA A 191 -30.23 33.81 -20.63
CA ALA A 191 -31.43 33.44 -19.89
C ALA A 191 -31.29 34.02 -18.48
N ASP A 192 -32.18 34.96 -18.21
CA ASP A 192 -32.71 35.45 -16.93
C ASP A 192 -31.71 35.83 -15.80
N PRO A 193 -31.45 37.14 -15.59
CA PRO A 193 -30.71 37.66 -14.43
C PRO A 193 -31.40 37.37 -13.08
N ASP A 194 -32.71 37.11 -13.05
CA ASP A 194 -33.51 37.12 -11.82
C ASP A 194 -33.98 35.72 -11.33
N GLY A 195 -33.52 34.65 -11.98
CA GLY A 195 -33.96 33.28 -11.74
C GLY A 195 -33.32 32.52 -10.58
N GLY A 196 -33.13 33.12 -9.39
CA GLY A 196 -33.08 32.47 -8.06
C GLY A 196 -32.13 31.29 -7.74
N SER A 197 -31.43 30.67 -8.70
CA SER A 197 -30.48 29.59 -8.48
C SER A 197 -29.14 30.00 -9.08
N GLY A 198 -28.16 30.30 -8.22
CA GLY A 198 -26.87 30.85 -8.64
C GLY A 198 -26.15 30.00 -9.70
N LEU A 199 -25.14 30.60 -10.35
CA LEU A 199 -24.30 30.00 -11.41
C LEU A 199 -23.86 28.54 -11.14
N TRP A 200 -23.72 28.18 -9.87
CA TRP A 200 -23.24 26.86 -9.40
C TRP A 200 -24.36 25.86 -9.12
N ALA A 201 -25.60 26.18 -9.50
CA ALA A 201 -26.75 25.36 -9.15
C ALA A 201 -27.00 24.26 -10.20
N GLY A 202 -26.65 23.00 -9.90
CA GLY A 202 -27.00 21.84 -10.74
C GLY A 202 -25.79 21.27 -11.47
N ALA A 203 -25.94 20.98 -12.76
CA ALA A 203 -24.88 20.38 -13.58
C ALA A 203 -23.55 21.17 -13.55
N PRO A 204 -23.54 22.53 -13.63
CA PRO A 204 -22.28 23.29 -13.54
C PRO A 204 -21.57 23.13 -12.19
N GLY A 205 -22.31 23.20 -11.07
CA GLY A 205 -21.73 23.00 -9.74
C GLY A 205 -21.21 21.59 -9.51
N LEU A 206 -21.92 20.58 -10.01
CA LEU A 206 -21.46 19.19 -10.01
C LEU A 206 -20.18 19.01 -10.82
N LEU A 207 -20.11 19.60 -12.02
CA LEU A 207 -18.93 19.52 -12.87
C LEU A 207 -17.73 20.16 -12.17
N VAL A 208 -17.86 21.38 -11.63
CA VAL A 208 -16.80 22.03 -10.85
C VAL A 208 -16.38 21.18 -9.65
N THR A 209 -17.34 20.61 -8.92
CA THR A 209 -17.07 19.71 -7.79
C THR A 209 -16.23 18.51 -8.23
N SER A 210 -16.61 17.84 -9.33
CA SER A 210 -15.86 16.71 -9.87
C SER A 210 -14.47 17.09 -10.35
N LEU A 211 -14.30 18.29 -10.91
CA LEU A 211 -13.00 18.79 -11.36
C LEU A 211 -12.07 19.11 -10.17
N MET A 212 -12.60 19.68 -9.08
CA MET A 212 -11.84 19.88 -7.85
C MET A 212 -11.36 18.55 -7.24
N LEU A 213 -12.22 17.53 -7.25
CA LEU A 213 -11.83 16.18 -6.80
C LEU A 213 -10.87 15.49 -7.78
N LEU A 214 -10.98 15.76 -9.08
CA LEU A 214 -10.01 15.31 -10.06
C LEU A 214 -8.63 15.96 -9.81
N LEU A 215 -8.55 17.25 -9.46
CA LEU A 215 -7.29 17.88 -9.07
C LEU A 215 -6.66 17.18 -7.86
N LEU A 216 -7.46 16.82 -6.84
CA LEU A 216 -6.98 16.01 -5.73
C LEU A 216 -6.52 14.63 -6.21
N ALA A 217 -7.21 14.00 -7.16
CA ALA A 217 -6.82 12.72 -7.74
C ALA A 217 -5.49 12.78 -8.49
N PHE A 218 -5.17 13.91 -9.13
CA PHE A 218 -3.85 14.22 -9.72
C PHE A 218 -2.76 14.50 -8.67
N ALA A 219 -3.07 14.41 -7.38
CA ALA A 219 -2.22 14.85 -6.28
C ALA A 219 -1.81 16.34 -6.38
N ALA A 220 -2.64 17.18 -7.02
CA ALA A 220 -2.38 18.61 -7.12
C ALA A 220 -2.84 19.36 -5.85
N PRO A 221 -2.11 20.40 -5.40
CA PRO A 221 -0.86 20.91 -5.96
C PRO A 221 0.40 20.18 -5.44
N TYR A 222 0.26 19.18 -4.57
CA TYR A 222 1.39 18.53 -3.88
C TYR A 222 2.47 18.02 -4.83
N ARG A 223 2.09 17.39 -5.94
CA ARG A 223 3.03 16.90 -6.96
C ARG A 223 3.66 18.02 -7.82
N TRP A 224 3.16 19.25 -7.74
CA TRP A 224 3.60 20.39 -8.56
C TRP A 224 4.59 21.30 -7.83
N GLY A 225 5.51 20.72 -7.05
CA GLY A 225 6.52 21.45 -6.29
C GLY A 225 6.07 21.95 -4.91
N PHE A 226 4.94 21.44 -4.41
CA PHE A 226 4.42 21.73 -3.06
C PHE A 226 4.32 20.45 -2.23
N GLU A 227 5.27 19.54 -2.39
CA GLU A 227 5.28 18.24 -1.71
C GLU A 227 5.33 18.43 -0.19
N GLU A 228 6.00 19.50 0.26
CA GLU A 228 6.10 19.87 1.68
C GLU A 228 4.72 20.13 2.31
N LEU A 229 3.77 20.70 1.55
CA LEU A 229 2.41 20.99 2.02
C LEU A 229 1.64 19.72 2.39
N LEU A 230 2.03 18.56 1.85
CA LEU A 230 1.41 17.29 2.23
C LEU A 230 1.68 16.97 3.70
N TRP A 231 2.88 17.28 4.19
CA TRP A 231 3.27 17.06 5.59
C TRP A 231 2.46 17.93 6.55
N ASP A 232 2.09 19.13 6.11
CA ASP A 232 1.26 20.10 6.83
C ASP A 232 -0.25 19.86 6.70
N THR A 233 -0.68 18.86 5.93
CA THR A 233 -2.11 18.53 5.73
C THR A 233 -2.46 17.12 6.21
N PRO A 234 -2.61 16.91 7.54
CA PRO A 234 -2.81 15.59 8.14
C PRO A 234 -3.99 14.78 7.59
N VAL A 235 -5.06 15.44 7.15
CA VAL A 235 -6.22 14.75 6.56
C VAL A 235 -5.90 14.21 5.17
N VAL A 236 -5.11 14.94 4.38
CA VAL A 236 -4.80 14.57 2.99
C VAL A 236 -3.70 13.51 2.95
N ARG A 237 -2.68 13.61 3.81
CA ARG A 237 -1.59 12.63 3.88
C ARG A 237 -2.04 11.21 4.22
N GLN A 238 -3.24 11.05 4.78
CA GLN A 238 -3.83 9.76 5.12
C GLN A 238 -4.29 8.96 3.89
N PHE A 239 -4.37 9.57 2.71
CA PHE A 239 -4.80 8.87 1.50
C PHE A 239 -3.63 8.13 0.83
N ARG A 240 -3.64 6.78 0.92
CA ARG A 240 -2.80 5.91 0.08
C ARG A 240 -3.02 6.11 -1.43
N ALA A 241 -4.27 6.21 -1.90
CA ALA A 241 -4.61 6.18 -3.33
C ALA A 241 -5.51 7.34 -3.73
N PRO A 242 -4.95 8.55 -4.00
CA PRO A 242 -5.74 9.71 -4.41
C PRO A 242 -6.44 9.50 -5.76
N SER A 243 -5.94 8.63 -6.64
CA SER A 243 -6.61 8.26 -7.90
C SER A 243 -8.11 7.94 -7.75
N ARG A 244 -8.52 7.35 -6.62
CA ARG A 244 -9.92 6.98 -6.34
C ARG A 244 -10.88 8.17 -6.36
N PHE A 245 -10.39 9.40 -6.14
CA PHE A 245 -11.21 10.61 -6.26
C PHE A 245 -11.61 10.92 -7.71
N SER A 246 -10.94 10.34 -8.71
CA SER A 246 -11.31 10.48 -10.13
C SER A 246 -12.62 9.77 -10.47
N TRP A 247 -13.07 8.80 -9.67
CA TRP A 247 -14.34 8.11 -9.91
C TRP A 247 -15.50 9.09 -9.97
N VAL A 248 -15.43 10.20 -9.23
CA VAL A 248 -16.48 11.23 -9.27
C VAL A 248 -16.59 11.84 -10.67
N VAL A 249 -15.47 12.17 -11.33
CA VAL A 249 -15.52 12.70 -12.70
C VAL A 249 -16.00 11.65 -13.70
N GLN A 250 -15.67 10.37 -13.49
CA GLN A 250 -16.17 9.27 -14.33
C GLN A 250 -17.69 9.13 -14.31
N PHE A 251 -18.35 9.47 -13.20
CA PHE A 251 -19.82 9.52 -13.16
C PHE A 251 -20.36 10.87 -13.64
N VAL A 252 -19.83 11.98 -13.12
CA VAL A 252 -20.39 13.32 -13.33
C VAL A 252 -20.23 13.76 -14.79
N LEU A 253 -19.06 13.58 -15.38
CA LEU A 253 -18.77 14.07 -16.73
C LEU A 253 -19.70 13.46 -17.79
N PRO A 254 -19.80 12.13 -17.96
CA PRO A 254 -20.70 11.56 -18.97
C PRO A 254 -22.18 11.86 -18.67
N LEU A 255 -22.61 11.90 -17.39
CA LEU A 255 -23.99 12.28 -17.05
C LEU A 255 -24.31 13.71 -17.49
N VAL A 256 -23.41 14.66 -17.22
CA VAL A 256 -23.55 16.06 -17.62
C VAL A 256 -23.52 16.19 -19.14
N LEU A 257 -22.59 15.49 -19.82
CA LEU A 257 -22.50 15.51 -21.28
C LEU A 257 -23.78 14.96 -21.92
N ILE A 258 -24.29 13.81 -21.47
CA ILE A 258 -25.53 13.22 -22.00
C ILE A 258 -26.71 14.20 -21.81
N ALA A 259 -26.81 14.84 -20.64
CA ALA A 259 -27.85 15.82 -20.37
C ALA A 259 -27.70 17.08 -21.26
N TRP A 260 -26.47 17.58 -21.45
CA TRP A 260 -26.18 18.73 -22.30
C TRP A 260 -26.43 18.44 -23.77
N TYR A 261 -25.99 17.30 -24.29
CA TYR A 261 -26.26 16.90 -25.68
C TYR A 261 -27.76 16.77 -25.94
N ALA A 262 -28.51 16.19 -25.01
CA ALA A 262 -29.97 16.12 -25.10
C ALA A 262 -30.62 17.53 -25.09
N HIS A 263 -30.11 18.43 -24.24
CA HIS A 263 -30.57 19.80 -24.14
C HIS A 263 -30.27 20.63 -25.40
N LEU A 264 -29.03 20.56 -25.92
CA LEU A 264 -28.62 21.21 -27.16
C LEU A 264 -29.42 20.66 -28.35
N HIS A 265 -29.66 19.34 -28.41
CA HIS A 265 -30.47 18.73 -29.46
C HIS A 265 -31.89 19.32 -29.49
N GLY A 266 -32.50 19.55 -28.31
CA GLY A 266 -33.81 20.19 -28.22
C GLY A 266 -33.85 21.67 -28.63
N ARG A 267 -32.70 22.37 -28.58
CA ARG A 267 -32.58 23.79 -28.94
C ARG A 267 -32.00 24.04 -30.34
N ALA A 268 -31.45 23.02 -30.96
CA ALA A 268 -30.84 23.12 -32.26
C ALA A 268 -31.88 23.59 -33.30
N GLU A 269 -31.64 24.73 -33.96
CA GLU A 269 -32.56 25.23 -34.99
C GLU A 269 -32.31 24.56 -36.35
N ARG A 270 -31.04 24.24 -36.65
CA ARG A 270 -30.62 23.67 -37.94
C ARG A 270 -30.76 22.15 -37.96
N PRO A 271 -31.31 21.55 -39.04
CA PRO A 271 -31.48 20.10 -39.14
C PRO A 271 -30.13 19.36 -39.09
N LEU A 272 -29.10 19.88 -39.79
CA LEU A 272 -27.76 19.28 -39.75
C LEU A 272 -27.19 19.26 -38.32
N GLY A 273 -27.34 20.36 -37.56
CA GLY A 273 -26.89 20.42 -36.17
C GLY A 273 -27.63 19.44 -35.26
N ARG A 274 -28.95 19.23 -35.46
CA ARG A 274 -29.73 18.21 -34.74
C ARG A 274 -29.21 16.81 -35.03
N TRP A 275 -29.05 16.45 -36.30
CA TRP A 275 -28.60 15.12 -36.70
C TRP A 275 -27.17 14.84 -36.24
N SER A 276 -26.26 15.82 -36.33
CA SER A 276 -24.90 15.67 -35.82
C SER A 276 -24.85 15.48 -34.29
N LEU A 277 -25.65 16.23 -33.52
CA LEU A 277 -25.75 16.04 -32.06
C LEU A 277 -26.31 14.66 -31.70
N ARG A 278 -27.37 14.22 -32.39
CA ARG A 278 -27.95 12.90 -32.20
C ARG A 278 -26.97 11.80 -32.57
N GLY A 279 -26.26 11.96 -33.70
CA GLY A 279 -25.23 11.04 -34.17
C GLY A 279 -24.09 10.91 -33.17
N ALA A 280 -23.54 12.04 -32.69
CA ALA A 280 -22.50 12.06 -31.67
C ALA A 280 -22.96 11.41 -30.36
N LEU A 281 -24.18 11.68 -29.91
CA LEU A 281 -24.75 11.06 -28.71
C LEU A 281 -24.93 9.54 -28.88
N VAL A 282 -25.49 9.09 -30.01
CA VAL A 282 -25.69 7.66 -30.29
C VAL A 282 -24.34 6.95 -30.41
N LEU A 283 -23.39 7.53 -31.13
CA LEU A 283 -22.04 6.96 -31.27
C LEU A 283 -21.31 6.91 -29.93
N GLY A 284 -21.37 7.98 -29.13
CA GLY A 284 -20.79 8.00 -27.78
C GLY A 284 -21.39 6.91 -26.88
N LEU A 285 -22.71 6.75 -26.89
CA LEU A 285 -23.37 5.68 -26.13
C LEU A 285 -23.03 4.28 -26.67
N ALA A 286 -22.91 4.11 -27.99
CA ALA A 286 -22.51 2.85 -28.60
C ALA A 286 -21.07 2.46 -28.21
N LEU A 287 -20.14 3.43 -28.18
CA LEU A 287 -18.78 3.21 -27.72
C LEU A 287 -18.74 2.85 -26.22
N MET A 288 -19.53 3.51 -25.37
CA MET A 288 -19.66 3.13 -23.96
C MET A 288 -20.19 1.70 -23.80
N ALA A 289 -21.21 1.32 -24.57
CA ALA A 289 -21.77 -0.04 -24.52
C ALA A 289 -20.75 -1.09 -24.96
N TYR A 290 -20.00 -0.78 -26.02
CA TYR A 290 -18.94 -1.64 -26.52
C TYR A 290 -17.81 -1.84 -25.50
N GLU A 291 -17.33 -0.77 -24.87
CA GLU A 291 -16.30 -0.89 -23.83
C GLU A 291 -16.82 -1.56 -22.56
N ALA A 292 -18.04 -1.24 -22.14
CA ALA A 292 -18.67 -1.89 -21.00
C ALA A 292 -18.79 -3.40 -21.23
N HIS A 293 -19.13 -3.82 -22.45
CA HIS A 293 -19.17 -5.24 -22.79
C HIS A 293 -17.81 -5.92 -22.57
N HIS A 294 -16.72 -5.36 -23.11
CA HIS A 294 -15.38 -5.92 -22.92
C HIS A 294 -14.93 -5.92 -21.45
N LEU A 295 -15.23 -4.84 -20.72
CA LEU A 295 -14.94 -4.75 -19.29
C LEU A 295 -15.65 -5.85 -18.49
N HIS A 296 -16.93 -6.08 -18.75
CA HIS A 296 -17.73 -7.07 -18.03
C HIS A 296 -17.43 -8.51 -18.46
N LEU A 297 -17.01 -8.74 -19.72
CA LEU A 297 -16.44 -10.04 -20.12
C LEU A 297 -15.17 -10.34 -19.32
N PHE A 298 -14.25 -9.39 -19.25
CA PHE A 298 -13.03 -9.54 -18.44
C PHE A 298 -13.35 -9.83 -16.97
N ILE A 299 -14.29 -9.08 -16.37
CA ILE A 299 -14.72 -9.34 -14.99
C ILE A 299 -15.36 -10.72 -14.86
N GLY A 300 -16.24 -11.09 -15.78
CA GLY A 300 -16.95 -12.37 -15.78
C GLY A 300 -15.98 -13.56 -15.83
N ASP A 301 -15.05 -13.52 -16.79
CA ASP A 301 -14.03 -14.56 -16.97
C ASP A 301 -13.17 -14.68 -15.69
N ARG A 302 -12.65 -13.57 -15.17
CA ARG A 302 -11.78 -13.59 -13.98
C ARG A 302 -12.48 -13.92 -12.67
N SER A 303 -13.80 -13.74 -12.59
CA SER A 303 -14.55 -14.01 -11.35
C SER A 303 -14.84 -15.49 -11.13
N VAL A 304 -14.66 -16.33 -12.16
CA VAL A 304 -14.95 -17.77 -12.12
C VAL A 304 -13.71 -18.64 -12.26
N ASP A 305 -12.52 -18.03 -12.33
CA ASP A 305 -11.25 -18.73 -12.48
C ASP A 305 -10.94 -19.65 -11.28
N GLU A 306 -11.42 -19.29 -10.09
CA GLU A 306 -11.13 -20.00 -8.84
C GLU A 306 -12.41 -20.43 -8.10
N PRO A 307 -12.42 -21.60 -7.45
CA PRO A 307 -13.56 -22.05 -6.65
C PRO A 307 -13.77 -21.14 -5.43
N ASN A 308 -15.02 -21.02 -5.00
CA ASN A 308 -15.36 -20.25 -3.80
C ASN A 308 -14.96 -21.01 -2.52
N VAL A 309 -13.75 -20.76 -2.03
CA VAL A 309 -13.20 -21.42 -0.83
C VAL A 309 -13.90 -21.06 0.49
N PHE A 310 -14.85 -20.12 0.49
CA PHE A 310 -15.71 -19.89 1.65
C PHE A 310 -16.78 -20.97 1.82
N LEU A 311 -17.04 -21.78 0.78
CA LEU A 311 -17.96 -22.91 0.83
C LEU A 311 -17.19 -24.19 1.16
N VAL A 312 -17.58 -24.88 2.23
CA VAL A 312 -16.96 -26.15 2.65
C VAL A 312 -16.98 -27.18 1.52
N SER A 313 -18.06 -27.23 0.73
CA SER A 313 -18.20 -28.15 -0.41
C SER A 313 -17.22 -27.88 -1.56
N SER A 314 -16.58 -26.72 -1.58
CA SER A 314 -15.61 -26.31 -2.59
C SER A 314 -14.16 -26.49 -2.12
N LEU A 315 -13.95 -26.95 -0.89
CA LEU A 315 -12.62 -27.24 -0.36
C LEU A 315 -12.08 -28.54 -0.96
N THR A 316 -10.77 -28.58 -1.17
CA THR A 316 -10.06 -29.82 -1.49
C THR A 316 -10.01 -30.74 -0.27
N ALA A 317 -9.75 -32.03 -0.48
CA ALA A 317 -9.58 -32.98 0.63
C ALA A 317 -8.45 -32.55 1.59
N GLU A 318 -7.36 -32.01 1.04
CA GLU A 318 -6.21 -31.50 1.81
C GLU A 318 -6.59 -30.29 2.68
N GLN A 319 -7.39 -29.36 2.13
CA GLN A 319 -7.89 -28.21 2.87
C GLN A 319 -8.85 -28.63 3.98
N LEU A 320 -9.75 -29.57 3.70
CA LEU A 320 -10.69 -30.09 4.69
C LEU A 320 -9.98 -30.78 5.85
N GLU A 321 -8.99 -31.63 5.56
CA GLU A 321 -8.16 -32.30 6.57
C GLU A 321 -7.44 -31.27 7.46
N LEU A 322 -6.98 -30.16 6.87
CA LEU A 322 -6.30 -29.10 7.62
C LEU A 322 -7.28 -28.33 8.53
N VAL A 323 -8.51 -28.08 8.07
CA VAL A 323 -9.59 -27.49 8.89
C VAL A 323 -9.95 -28.41 10.05
N GLU A 324 -10.13 -29.71 9.78
CA GLU A 324 -10.44 -30.72 10.81
C GLU A 324 -9.33 -30.77 11.86
N ARG A 325 -8.06 -30.82 11.43
CA ARG A 325 -6.90 -30.81 12.33
C ARG A 325 -6.83 -29.55 13.19
N ALA A 326 -7.12 -28.38 12.62
CA ALA A 326 -7.17 -27.13 13.38
C ALA A 326 -8.24 -27.18 14.48
N ASN A 327 -9.42 -27.74 14.17
CA ASN A 327 -10.51 -27.87 15.13
C ASN A 327 -10.25 -28.92 16.23
N GLU A 328 -9.57 -30.03 15.91
CA GLU A 328 -9.25 -31.09 16.87
C GLU A 328 -8.30 -30.61 17.98
N GLY A 329 -7.29 -29.81 17.64
CA GLY A 329 -6.27 -29.38 18.59
C GLY A 329 -6.61 -28.12 19.38
N GLY A 330 -7.61 -27.35 18.95
CA GLY A 330 -8.02 -26.09 19.58
C GLY A 330 -6.87 -25.10 19.85
N PRO A 331 -5.96 -24.83 18.88
CA PRO A 331 -4.85 -23.90 19.09
C PRO A 331 -5.35 -22.51 19.42
N ARG A 332 -4.50 -21.77 20.14
CA ARG A 332 -4.74 -20.36 20.43
C ARG A 332 -4.60 -19.47 19.20
N ALA A 333 -3.72 -19.85 18.27
CA ALA A 333 -3.51 -19.15 17.02
C ALA A 333 -2.88 -20.01 15.92
N ILE A 334 -2.93 -19.50 14.69
CA ILE A 334 -2.28 -20.04 13.50
C ILE A 334 -1.03 -19.22 13.18
N VAL A 335 0.11 -19.89 12.98
CA VAL A 335 1.38 -19.28 12.56
C VAL A 335 1.75 -19.85 11.19
N SER A 336 2.14 -19.00 10.25
CA SER A 336 2.74 -19.47 8.99
C SER A 336 4.27 -19.46 9.08
N ILE A 337 4.90 -20.43 8.42
CA ILE A 337 6.33 -20.49 8.16
C ILE A 337 6.49 -20.67 6.63
N PRO A 338 7.09 -19.71 5.90
CA PRO A 338 7.67 -18.47 6.38
C PRO A 338 6.69 -17.56 7.13
N TYR A 339 7.18 -16.95 8.21
CA TYR A 339 6.42 -15.93 8.92
C TYR A 339 6.32 -14.68 8.05
N PHE A 340 5.15 -14.04 8.02
CA PHE A 340 4.97 -12.80 7.29
C PHE A 340 4.17 -11.78 8.10
N HIS A 341 4.43 -10.52 7.81
CA HIS A 341 3.69 -9.42 8.40
C HIS A 341 3.70 -8.20 7.46
N ASN A 342 2.52 -7.74 7.04
CA ASN A 342 2.38 -6.54 6.22
C ASN A 342 1.33 -5.60 6.82
N GLY A 343 1.55 -4.28 6.69
CA GLY A 343 0.54 -3.27 7.03
C GLY A 343 0.97 -2.10 7.90
N ALA A 344 2.14 -2.17 8.55
CA ALA A 344 2.66 -1.06 9.35
C ALA A 344 3.48 -0.05 8.54
N GLU A 345 3.83 -0.37 7.30
CA GLU A 345 4.68 0.41 6.38
C GLU A 345 6.14 0.51 6.84
N GLU A 346 6.43 0.75 8.12
CA GLU A 346 7.80 0.88 8.65
C GLU A 346 8.57 -0.43 8.76
N LEU A 347 7.92 -1.48 9.23
CA LEU A 347 8.53 -2.79 9.41
C LEU A 347 7.55 -3.81 8.84
N MET A 348 8.09 -4.73 8.06
CA MET A 348 7.31 -5.75 7.37
C MET A 348 8.14 -7.02 7.26
N VAL A 349 7.49 -8.14 7.08
CA VAL A 349 8.12 -9.38 6.62
C VAL A 349 7.37 -9.79 5.35
N PRO A 350 8.07 -10.03 4.23
CA PRO A 350 7.42 -10.28 2.94
C PRO A 350 6.31 -11.32 3.03
N VAL A 351 5.20 -11.05 2.36
CA VAL A 351 4.04 -11.93 2.36
C VAL A 351 4.36 -13.23 1.64
N ASN A 352 4.16 -14.36 2.31
CA ASN A 352 4.12 -15.66 1.68
C ASN A 352 2.68 -15.94 1.22
N GLU A 353 2.45 -15.99 -0.10
CA GLU A 353 1.09 -16.10 -0.67
C GLU A 353 0.36 -17.36 -0.20
N ASN A 354 1.06 -18.50 -0.14
CA ASN A 354 0.51 -19.75 0.33
C ASN A 354 0.13 -19.71 1.81
N GLY A 355 1.02 -19.19 2.66
CA GLY A 355 0.77 -18.99 4.09
C GLY A 355 -0.38 -18.02 4.34
N LEU A 356 -0.50 -16.96 3.54
CA LEU A 356 -1.60 -16.01 3.60
C LEU A 356 -2.92 -16.68 3.23
N PHE A 357 -2.98 -17.33 2.08
CA PHE A 357 -4.19 -17.98 1.58
C PHE A 357 -4.69 -19.08 2.53
N LEU A 358 -3.83 -20.04 2.89
CA LEU A 358 -4.21 -21.15 3.77
C LEU A 358 -4.50 -20.67 5.19
N GLY A 359 -3.71 -19.73 5.71
CA GLY A 359 -3.96 -19.17 7.02
C GLY A 359 -5.33 -18.50 7.10
N GLN A 360 -5.71 -17.69 6.09
CA GLN A 360 -7.02 -17.04 6.03
C GLN A 360 -8.15 -18.05 5.85
N LEU A 361 -7.95 -19.07 5.01
CA LEU A 361 -8.91 -20.15 4.83
C LEU A 361 -9.19 -20.87 6.15
N LEU A 362 -8.14 -21.24 6.89
CA LEU A 362 -8.29 -21.88 8.19
C LEU A 362 -8.94 -20.96 9.21
N ALA A 363 -8.50 -19.71 9.30
CA ALA A 363 -9.09 -18.76 10.23
C ALA A 363 -10.59 -18.57 9.98
N TYR A 364 -11.01 -18.53 8.71
CA TYR A 364 -12.41 -18.44 8.34
C TYR A 364 -13.23 -19.67 8.75
N HIS A 365 -12.73 -20.88 8.47
CA HIS A 365 -13.49 -22.12 8.72
C HIS A 365 -13.39 -22.65 10.15
N SER A 366 -12.31 -22.35 10.88
CA SER A 366 -12.10 -22.78 12.28
C SER A 366 -12.42 -21.70 13.31
N GLY A 367 -12.46 -20.43 12.91
CA GLY A 367 -12.59 -19.29 13.83
C GLY A 367 -11.32 -18.97 14.62
N ILE A 368 -10.20 -19.63 14.33
CA ILE A 368 -8.93 -19.48 15.04
C ILE A 368 -8.16 -18.29 14.46
N PRO A 369 -7.65 -17.36 15.29
CA PRO A 369 -6.95 -16.18 14.81
C PRO A 369 -5.55 -16.52 14.25
N MET A 370 -5.01 -15.65 13.42
CA MET A 370 -3.66 -15.77 12.86
C MET A 370 -2.67 -14.83 13.57
N MET A 371 -1.43 -15.28 13.74
CA MET A 371 -0.30 -14.42 14.13
C MET A 371 0.38 -13.78 12.92
N SER A 372 0.43 -14.48 11.78
CA SER A 372 0.87 -13.91 10.51
C SER A 372 -0.23 -13.02 9.95
N SER A 373 0.08 -11.78 9.57
CA SER A 373 -0.96 -10.81 9.18
C SER A 373 -0.61 -10.02 7.92
N SER A 374 -1.64 -9.69 7.13
CA SER A 374 -1.55 -8.76 6.00
C SER A 374 -2.71 -7.79 6.11
N LEU A 375 -2.48 -6.71 6.84
CA LEU A 375 -3.48 -5.69 7.15
C LEU A 375 -3.07 -4.35 6.53
N THR A 376 -3.93 -3.34 6.59
CA THR A 376 -3.67 -2.07 5.89
C THR A 376 -3.03 -0.99 6.78
N ARG A 377 -3.19 -1.08 8.11
CA ARG A 377 -2.77 -0.08 9.11
C ARG A 377 -2.49 -0.73 10.47
N THR A 378 -1.58 -1.69 10.51
CA THR A 378 -1.22 -2.37 11.76
C THR A 378 -0.41 -1.46 12.67
N SER A 379 -0.49 -1.67 13.99
CA SER A 379 0.41 -1.00 14.94
C SER A 379 1.85 -1.45 14.70
N LEU A 380 2.79 -0.50 14.65
CA LEU A 380 4.21 -0.80 14.58
C LEU A 380 4.70 -1.64 15.78
N GLU A 381 4.13 -1.41 16.97
CA GLU A 381 4.52 -2.15 18.17
C GLU A 381 4.07 -3.62 18.09
N GLU A 382 2.88 -3.88 17.57
CA GLU A 382 2.40 -5.25 17.32
C GLU A 382 3.27 -5.98 16.30
N VAL A 383 3.69 -5.28 15.23
CA VAL A 383 4.62 -5.85 14.25
C VAL A 383 5.96 -6.19 14.90
N ARG A 384 6.50 -5.29 15.73
CA ARG A 384 7.75 -5.51 16.46
C ARG A 384 7.66 -6.71 17.39
N LEU A 385 6.53 -6.88 18.09
CA LEU A 385 6.27 -8.06 18.92
C LEU A 385 6.28 -9.33 18.05
N GLY A 386 5.56 -9.32 16.93
CA GLY A 386 5.52 -10.44 15.99
C GLY A 386 6.89 -10.81 15.43
N ILE A 387 7.66 -9.83 14.95
CA ILE A 387 9.04 -10.06 14.45
C ILE A 387 9.93 -10.61 15.56
N ARG A 388 9.90 -10.06 16.78
CA ARG A 388 10.73 -10.55 17.90
C ARG A 388 10.33 -11.95 18.39
N ALA A 389 9.05 -12.31 18.29
CA ALA A 389 8.58 -13.65 18.63
C ALA A 389 9.09 -14.71 17.63
N HIS A 390 9.17 -14.35 16.35
CA HIS A 390 9.59 -15.25 15.26
C HIS A 390 11.07 -15.08 14.86
N GLY A 391 11.79 -14.14 15.48
CA GLY A 391 13.21 -13.91 15.25
C GLY A 391 14.10 -14.96 15.94
N PRO A 392 15.43 -14.77 15.92
CA PRO A 392 16.38 -15.72 16.50
C PRO A 392 16.22 -15.88 18.01
N THR A 393 16.44 -17.09 18.53
CA THR A 393 16.31 -17.44 19.98
C THR A 393 17.32 -16.75 20.87
N TRP A 394 18.39 -16.21 20.31
CA TRP A 394 19.40 -15.44 21.03
C TRP A 394 19.14 -13.93 21.03
N TYR A 395 17.88 -13.50 20.88
CA TYR A 395 17.42 -12.14 21.17
C TYR A 395 16.37 -12.16 22.28
N LYS A 396 16.21 -11.01 22.97
CA LYS A 396 15.24 -10.89 24.06
C LYS A 396 13.83 -11.15 23.53
N ARG A 397 13.15 -12.14 24.11
CA ARG A 397 11.81 -12.53 23.71
C ARG A 397 10.75 -11.56 24.25
N PRO A 398 9.71 -11.26 23.45
CA PRO A 398 8.60 -10.44 23.91
C PRO A 398 7.64 -11.26 24.79
N GLU A 399 6.83 -10.56 25.57
CA GLU A 399 5.60 -11.14 26.11
C GLU A 399 4.50 -11.05 25.05
N LEU A 400 3.70 -12.09 24.90
CA LEU A 400 2.57 -12.14 23.97
C LEU A 400 1.26 -11.96 24.75
N PRO A 401 0.56 -10.82 24.63
CA PRO A 401 -0.67 -10.59 25.37
C PRO A 401 -1.74 -11.64 25.09
N GLY A 402 -2.28 -12.24 26.16
CA GLY A 402 -3.38 -13.21 26.05
C GLY A 402 -2.96 -14.62 25.57
N MET A 403 -1.66 -14.93 25.63
CA MET A 403 -1.11 -16.26 25.40
C MET A 403 -0.22 -16.68 26.57
N ASP A 404 -0.43 -17.88 27.08
CA ASP A 404 0.39 -18.48 28.13
C ASP A 404 1.39 -19.48 27.54
N ALA A 405 2.49 -19.74 28.26
CA ALA A 405 3.56 -20.63 27.79
C ALA A 405 3.10 -22.06 27.41
N HIS A 406 2.00 -22.54 28.00
CA HIS A 406 1.42 -23.86 27.75
C HIS A 406 0.42 -23.90 26.59
N ASP A 407 0.03 -22.74 26.05
CA ASP A 407 -0.83 -22.66 24.88
C ASP A 407 -0.11 -23.28 23.67
N SER A 408 -0.91 -23.82 22.74
CA SER A 408 -0.43 -24.35 21.46
C SER A 408 -0.78 -23.42 20.32
N VAL A 409 0.09 -23.38 19.32
CA VAL A 409 -0.16 -22.77 18.02
C VAL A 409 -0.09 -23.83 16.93
N LEU A 410 -0.96 -23.69 15.94
CA LEU A 410 -0.90 -24.49 14.72
C LEU A 410 0.07 -23.82 13.75
N VAL A 411 1.09 -24.55 13.34
CA VAL A 411 2.12 -24.08 12.43
C VAL A 411 1.79 -24.58 11.02
N LEU A 412 1.59 -23.67 10.08
CA LEU A 412 1.46 -23.94 8.65
C LEU A 412 2.81 -23.76 7.97
N ILE A 413 3.30 -24.81 7.35
CA ILE A 413 4.64 -24.84 6.75
C ILE A 413 4.47 -24.86 5.24
N GLY A 414 4.87 -23.76 4.61
CA GLY A 414 4.93 -23.61 3.16
C GLY A 414 6.08 -24.40 2.52
N PRO A 415 6.05 -24.55 1.19
CA PRO A 415 7.12 -25.22 0.45
C PRO A 415 8.43 -24.41 0.42
N ASP A 416 8.34 -23.07 0.50
CA ASP A 416 9.46 -22.16 0.29
C ASP A 416 10.11 -21.75 1.62
N LEU A 417 11.04 -22.57 2.11
CA LEU A 417 11.86 -22.27 3.30
C LEU A 417 13.19 -21.67 2.88
N ALA A 418 13.18 -20.42 2.43
CA ALA A 418 14.39 -19.75 1.95
C ALA A 418 15.24 -19.11 3.07
N ASP A 419 14.63 -18.82 4.23
CA ASP A 419 15.25 -18.05 5.30
C ASP A 419 15.79 -18.95 6.44
N PRO A 420 17.04 -18.74 6.90
CA PRO A 420 17.61 -19.48 8.02
C PRO A 420 16.77 -19.40 9.31
N TYR A 421 16.13 -18.26 9.59
CA TYR A 421 15.34 -18.07 10.81
C TYR A 421 14.05 -18.91 10.81
N ASP A 422 13.51 -19.22 9.62
CA ASP A 422 12.36 -20.11 9.49
C ASP A 422 12.73 -21.58 9.76
N SER A 423 13.98 -21.98 9.52
CA SER A 423 14.48 -23.32 9.83
C SER A 423 14.49 -23.59 11.33
N ASP A 424 14.92 -22.63 12.14
CA ASP A 424 14.93 -22.73 13.61
C ASP A 424 13.51 -22.83 14.20
N LEU A 425 12.52 -22.15 13.61
CA LEU A 425 11.11 -22.33 13.97
C LEU A 425 10.61 -23.72 13.57
N LEU A 426 10.99 -24.21 12.38
CA LEU A 426 10.59 -25.53 11.91
C LEU A 426 11.12 -26.65 12.82
N GLU A 427 12.38 -26.58 13.27
CA GLU A 427 12.99 -27.58 14.15
C GLU A 427 12.25 -27.73 15.50
N ARG A 428 11.61 -26.67 15.96
CA ARG A 428 10.81 -26.65 17.20
C ARG A 428 9.36 -27.10 17.00
N THR A 429 8.95 -27.28 15.74
CA THR A 429 7.58 -27.72 15.40
C THR A 429 7.44 -29.23 15.55
N ARG A 430 6.46 -29.67 16.34
CA ARG A 430 6.20 -31.08 16.66
C ARG A 430 5.05 -31.65 15.85
N SER A 431 5.02 -32.98 15.73
CA SER A 431 3.93 -33.73 15.11
C SER A 431 3.59 -33.27 13.69
N VAL A 432 4.63 -32.96 12.90
CA VAL A 432 4.48 -32.45 11.53
C VAL A 432 3.80 -33.51 10.65
N ARG A 433 2.75 -33.12 9.94
CA ARG A 433 1.98 -33.93 8.98
C ARG A 433 1.96 -33.24 7.62
N SER A 434 1.97 -34.03 6.55
CA SER A 434 1.90 -33.51 5.17
C SER A 434 0.47 -33.55 4.65
N HIS A 435 0.12 -32.54 3.86
CA HIS A 435 -1.16 -32.32 3.19
C HIS A 435 -0.86 -31.88 1.75
N GLY A 436 -0.50 -32.82 0.88
CA GLY A 436 -0.05 -32.49 -0.48
C GLY A 436 1.19 -31.60 -0.50
N SER A 437 1.04 -30.38 -1.04
CA SER A 437 2.12 -29.39 -1.14
C SER A 437 2.44 -28.63 0.15
N PHE A 438 1.69 -28.88 1.23
CA PHE A 438 1.86 -28.17 2.50
C PHE A 438 2.07 -29.13 3.66
N ARG A 439 2.62 -28.60 4.76
CA ARG A 439 2.73 -29.35 6.02
C ARG A 439 2.13 -28.56 7.16
N SER A 440 1.67 -29.26 8.19
CA SER A 440 1.16 -28.63 9.41
C SER A 440 1.74 -29.31 10.64
N GLY A 441 1.96 -28.55 11.71
CA GLY A 441 2.52 -29.05 12.96
C GLY A 441 2.05 -28.24 14.16
N TRP A 442 2.49 -28.63 15.34
CA TRP A 442 2.13 -27.98 16.60
C TRP A 442 3.37 -27.40 17.26
N MET A 443 3.25 -26.22 17.84
CA MET A 443 4.31 -25.60 18.63
C MET A 443 3.70 -25.05 19.92
N SER A 444 4.39 -25.20 21.05
CA SER A 444 3.97 -24.52 22.27
C SER A 444 4.42 -23.06 22.25
N VAL A 445 3.71 -22.16 22.93
CA VAL A 445 4.16 -20.77 23.09
C VAL A 445 5.51 -20.70 23.82
N ALA A 446 5.79 -21.63 24.75
CA ALA A 446 7.11 -21.78 25.36
C ALA A 446 8.22 -22.08 24.32
N ASP A 447 7.96 -22.98 23.38
CA ASP A 447 8.92 -23.31 22.32
C ASP A 447 9.09 -22.13 21.35
N LEU A 448 8.01 -21.40 21.02
CA LEU A 448 8.05 -20.19 20.19
C LEU A 448 8.93 -19.11 20.85
N LEU A 449 8.67 -18.83 22.12
CA LEU A 449 9.34 -17.81 22.93
C LEU A 449 10.58 -18.33 23.67
N LYS A 450 11.21 -19.41 23.16
CA LYS A 450 12.45 -19.91 23.72
C LYS A 450 13.56 -18.84 23.66
N ASP A 451 14.20 -18.57 24.80
CA ASP A 451 15.33 -17.65 24.95
C ASP A 451 16.61 -18.46 25.22
N ASP A 452 17.46 -18.54 24.19
CA ASP A 452 18.75 -19.25 24.23
C ASP A 452 19.94 -18.28 24.34
N ARG A 453 19.71 -17.01 24.72
CA ARG A 453 20.76 -15.97 24.76
C ARG A 453 21.98 -16.38 25.57
N GLN A 454 21.78 -16.86 26.80
CA GLN A 454 22.90 -17.25 27.68
C GLN A 454 23.66 -18.46 27.13
N ALA A 455 22.94 -19.44 26.60
CA ALA A 455 23.55 -20.63 26.01
C ALA A 455 24.42 -20.25 24.81
N ARG A 456 23.89 -19.38 23.92
CA ARG A 456 24.59 -18.89 22.75
C ARG A 456 25.80 -18.02 23.10
N LEU A 457 25.67 -17.13 24.08
CA LEU A 457 26.80 -16.34 24.59
C LEU A 457 27.89 -17.23 25.19
N GLY A 458 27.51 -18.26 25.95
CA GLY A 458 28.44 -19.24 26.50
C GLY A 458 29.18 -20.01 25.41
N GLU A 459 28.47 -20.47 24.39
CA GLU A 459 29.04 -21.14 23.21
C GLU A 459 30.06 -20.25 22.49
N LEU A 460 29.70 -19.00 22.18
CA LEU A 460 30.57 -18.06 21.48
C LEU A 460 31.82 -17.71 22.30
N LYS A 461 31.67 -17.52 23.62
CA LYS A 461 32.81 -17.29 24.52
C LYS A 461 33.73 -18.50 24.61
N ALA A 462 33.18 -19.71 24.67
CA ALA A 462 33.98 -20.93 24.70
C ALA A 462 34.71 -21.18 23.36
N ARG A 463 34.12 -20.77 22.24
CA ARG A 463 34.76 -20.84 20.92
C ARG A 463 35.84 -19.78 20.72
N ALA A 464 35.84 -18.68 21.47
CA ALA A 464 36.78 -17.57 21.30
C ALA A 464 38.26 -18.02 21.35
N ASP A 465 38.59 -18.99 22.21
CA ASP A 465 39.95 -19.52 22.36
C ASP A 465 40.43 -20.33 21.13
N SER A 466 39.49 -20.76 20.27
CA SER A 466 39.78 -21.51 19.04
C SER A 466 39.91 -20.64 17.79
N LEU A 467 39.66 -19.34 17.90
CA LEU A 467 39.65 -18.39 16.78
C LEU A 467 40.97 -17.60 16.69
N TYR A 468 41.30 -17.14 15.49
CA TYR A 468 42.48 -16.32 15.23
C TYR A 468 42.17 -14.83 15.40
N ARG A 469 43.14 -14.05 15.88
CA ARG A 469 42.97 -12.60 16.02
C ARG A 469 43.27 -11.87 14.71
N LYS A 470 42.33 -11.04 14.24
CA LYS A 470 42.47 -10.14 13.09
C LYS A 470 41.99 -8.74 13.51
N GLY A 471 42.93 -7.93 14.00
CA GLY A 471 42.61 -6.63 14.61
C GLY A 471 41.80 -6.80 15.91
N PRO A 472 40.66 -6.10 16.08
CA PRO A 472 39.80 -6.29 17.24
C PRO A 472 38.93 -7.55 17.14
N PHE A 473 38.86 -8.19 15.96
CA PHE A 473 38.02 -9.36 15.71
C PHE A 473 38.73 -10.69 15.97
N LEU A 474 37.95 -11.69 16.33
CA LEU A 474 38.29 -13.10 16.33
C LEU A 474 37.65 -13.75 15.10
N VAL A 475 38.43 -14.43 14.27
CA VAL A 475 37.98 -14.99 12.98
C VAL A 475 38.36 -16.46 12.86
N ALA A 476 37.54 -17.24 12.16
CA ALA A 476 37.86 -18.65 11.87
C ALA A 476 38.95 -18.80 10.81
N ASP A 477 39.03 -17.84 9.87
CA ASP A 477 40.02 -17.80 8.80
C ASP A 477 40.61 -16.39 8.69
N THR A 478 41.92 -16.27 8.89
CA THR A 478 42.63 -14.98 8.78
C THR A 478 42.70 -14.45 7.34
N THR A 479 42.58 -15.33 6.35
CA THR A 479 42.65 -15.00 4.92
C THR A 479 41.34 -14.44 4.38
N ALA A 480 40.20 -14.79 5.01
CA ALA A 480 38.89 -14.34 4.58
C ALA A 480 38.73 -12.81 4.66
N PHE A 481 38.04 -12.23 3.68
CA PHE A 481 37.73 -10.81 3.64
C PHE A 481 36.82 -10.40 4.82
N LEU A 482 37.21 -9.32 5.51
CA LEU A 482 36.44 -8.69 6.58
C LEU A 482 36.74 -7.19 6.58
N TYR A 483 35.69 -6.39 6.43
CA TYR A 483 35.71 -4.93 6.54
C TYR A 483 34.72 -4.51 7.63
N HIS A 484 35.09 -3.52 8.45
CA HIS A 484 34.24 -2.95 9.49
C HIS A 484 34.38 -1.42 9.53
N ASP A 485 33.25 -0.74 9.68
CA ASP A 485 33.15 0.69 9.94
C ASP A 485 32.01 0.95 10.93
N GLY A 486 32.36 1.38 12.15
CA GLY A 486 31.40 1.81 13.17
C GLY A 486 30.93 3.26 13.01
N PHE A 487 31.54 4.04 12.09
CA PHE A 487 31.28 5.48 11.93
C PHE A 487 31.50 6.32 13.20
N ASP A 488 32.40 5.86 14.08
CA ASP A 488 32.76 6.51 15.34
C ASP A 488 33.34 7.93 15.16
N ASP A 489 33.85 8.25 13.98
CA ASP A 489 34.35 9.57 13.60
C ASP A 489 33.22 10.57 13.26
N ARG A 490 31.95 10.12 13.22
CA ARG A 490 30.79 10.93 12.86
C ARG A 490 29.85 11.11 14.04
N GLY A 491 29.82 12.32 14.60
CA GLY A 491 28.83 12.68 15.61
C GLY A 491 27.40 12.54 15.07
N SER A 492 26.56 11.80 15.79
CA SER A 492 25.18 11.49 15.38
C SER A 492 24.22 11.54 16.56
N SER A 493 22.94 11.85 16.30
CA SER A 493 21.90 11.88 17.34
C SER A 493 21.38 10.49 17.73
N HIS A 494 21.66 9.47 16.90
CA HIS A 494 21.24 8.09 17.15
C HIS A 494 22.45 7.18 16.97
N VAL A 495 22.88 6.57 18.06
CA VAL A 495 24.05 5.70 18.09
C VAL A 495 23.64 4.37 18.70
N LEU A 496 24.00 3.27 18.05
CA LEU A 496 23.82 1.92 18.60
C LEU A 496 25.00 1.60 19.52
N GLN A 497 26.20 1.96 19.10
CA GLN A 497 27.45 1.71 19.80
C GLN A 497 28.51 2.78 19.47
N GLY A 498 29.40 3.06 20.42
CA GLY A 498 30.52 3.96 20.20
C GLY A 498 30.12 5.44 20.35
N PRO A 499 31.01 6.36 19.96
CA PRO A 499 30.75 7.80 19.95
C PRO A 499 29.94 8.29 18.73
N GLY A 500 29.75 7.48 17.69
CA GLY A 500 29.24 7.96 16.41
C GLY A 500 28.33 6.99 15.67
N SER A 501 27.72 7.46 14.58
CA SER A 501 27.02 6.62 13.60
C SER A 501 26.91 7.36 12.26
N PHE A 502 26.65 6.64 11.17
CA PHE A 502 26.33 7.28 9.90
C PHE A 502 24.99 8.01 10.01
N SER A 503 24.97 9.28 9.62
CA SER A 503 23.74 10.07 9.45
C SER A 503 23.77 10.75 8.08
N GLY A 504 22.68 10.63 7.32
CA GLY A 504 22.58 11.24 6.00
C GLY A 504 21.14 11.59 5.64
N PRO A 505 20.89 12.65 4.84
CA PRO A 505 19.55 12.95 4.37
C PRO A 505 19.02 11.79 3.53
N LYS A 506 17.83 11.31 3.87
CA LYS A 506 17.25 10.11 3.25
C LYS A 506 16.96 10.28 1.76
N ARG A 507 16.58 11.50 1.35
CA ARG A 507 16.31 11.88 -0.05
C ARG A 507 17.55 11.88 -0.96
N MET A 508 18.75 11.78 -0.37
CA MET A 508 20.02 11.81 -1.10
C MET A 508 20.54 10.39 -1.33
N PHE A 509 21.43 10.28 -2.31
CA PHE A 509 22.21 9.07 -2.50
C PHE A 509 23.36 9.07 -1.48
N ASN A 510 23.31 8.14 -0.53
CA ASN A 510 24.24 8.02 0.58
C ASN A 510 25.24 6.91 0.28
N SER A 511 26.54 7.23 0.25
CA SER A 511 27.61 6.24 0.15
C SER A 511 27.96 5.75 1.56
N LEU A 512 27.84 4.44 1.80
CA LEU A 512 28.19 3.84 3.08
C LEU A 512 29.63 3.33 3.08
N ALA A 513 30.04 2.67 1.98
CA ALA A 513 31.41 2.22 1.77
C ALA A 513 31.72 2.11 0.27
N GLU A 514 32.98 2.37 -0.11
CA GLU A 514 33.48 2.29 -1.49
C GLU A 514 34.77 1.48 -1.50
N PHE A 515 34.88 0.58 -2.47
CA PHE A 515 35.97 -0.37 -2.58
C PHE A 515 36.60 -0.31 -3.97
N PRO A 516 37.93 -0.22 -4.06
CA PRO A 516 38.63 -0.21 -5.33
C PRO A 516 38.58 -1.59 -6.01
N PRO A 517 38.97 -1.67 -7.30
CA PRO A 517 39.14 -2.93 -8.00
C PRO A 517 40.00 -3.94 -7.23
N ASN A 518 39.66 -5.21 -7.39
CA ASN A 518 40.29 -6.40 -6.81
C ASN A 518 40.16 -6.52 -5.29
N THR A 519 39.26 -5.74 -4.67
CA THR A 519 38.91 -5.93 -3.26
C THR A 519 38.12 -7.24 -3.05
N PHE A 520 37.20 -7.53 -3.97
CA PHE A 520 36.36 -8.72 -3.93
C PHE A 520 36.76 -9.68 -5.05
N GLN A 521 36.70 -10.98 -4.76
CA GLN A 521 36.91 -12.05 -5.74
C GLN A 521 35.59 -12.46 -6.39
N SER A 522 35.60 -12.61 -7.71
CA SER A 522 34.47 -13.17 -8.48
C SER A 522 34.21 -14.63 -8.08
N GLY A 523 32.93 -15.03 -8.04
CA GLY A 523 32.50 -16.37 -7.64
C GLY A 523 32.39 -16.60 -6.13
N LEU A 524 32.90 -15.69 -5.29
CA LEU A 524 32.65 -15.71 -3.85
C LEU A 524 31.37 -14.94 -3.50
N ARG A 525 30.71 -15.36 -2.42
CA ARG A 525 29.55 -14.69 -1.85
C ARG A 525 29.96 -13.91 -0.61
N TYR A 526 29.53 -12.68 -0.53
CA TYR A 526 29.73 -11.77 0.59
C TYR A 526 28.39 -11.39 1.21
N ILE A 527 28.41 -10.87 2.42
CA ILE A 527 27.24 -10.31 3.08
C ILE A 527 27.65 -8.98 3.71
N ALA A 528 26.98 -7.90 3.29
CA ALA A 528 27.01 -6.63 3.98
C ALA A 528 25.96 -6.63 5.08
N ARG A 529 26.37 -6.32 6.31
CA ARG A 529 25.52 -6.25 7.50
C ARG A 529 25.70 -4.93 8.18
N PHE A 530 24.62 -4.30 8.59
CA PHE A 530 24.67 -3.07 9.36
C PHE A 530 23.37 -2.91 10.15
N TRP A 531 23.44 -2.13 11.21
CA TRP A 531 22.26 -1.80 12.00
C TRP A 531 21.63 -0.52 11.48
N TYR A 532 20.34 -0.59 11.21
CA TYR A 532 19.53 0.52 10.70
C TYR A 532 18.56 0.98 11.79
N TYR A 533 18.57 2.26 12.13
CA TYR A 533 17.65 2.81 13.10
C TYR A 533 16.22 2.80 12.55
N ASN A 534 15.30 2.15 13.25
CA ASN A 534 13.97 1.80 12.74
C ASN A 534 12.81 2.57 13.39
N ARG A 535 13.10 3.56 14.23
CA ARG A 535 12.07 4.36 14.91
C ARG A 535 11.80 5.68 14.21
N GLY A 536 10.52 5.96 14.00
CA GLY A 536 10.02 7.20 13.41
C GLY A 536 9.23 6.94 12.12
N PRO A 537 8.53 7.98 11.62
CA PRO A 537 7.67 7.86 10.46
C PRO A 537 8.49 7.70 9.17
N MET A 538 8.08 6.74 8.37
CA MET A 538 8.67 6.25 7.15
C MET A 538 10.18 5.97 7.26
N ARG A 539 10.72 5.73 8.47
CA ARG A 539 12.17 5.69 8.73
C ARG A 539 12.85 4.61 7.89
N CYS A 540 12.25 3.43 7.79
CA CYS A 540 12.84 2.28 7.10
C CYS A 540 12.61 2.25 5.59
N HIS A 541 11.80 3.16 5.01
CA HIS A 541 11.54 3.20 3.56
C HIS A 541 12.77 3.64 2.75
N ALA A 542 13.76 2.77 2.64
CA ALA A 542 15.01 3.02 1.95
C ALA A 542 15.37 1.83 1.06
N PHE A 543 15.99 2.13 -0.07
CA PHE A 543 16.62 1.17 -0.94
C PHE A 543 18.11 1.10 -0.59
N VAL A 544 18.61 -0.11 -0.34
CA VAL A 544 20.04 -0.35 -0.09
C VAL A 544 20.53 -1.28 -1.18
N GLY A 545 21.64 -0.92 -1.81
CA GLY A 545 22.16 -1.67 -2.95
C GLY A 545 23.68 -1.71 -3.02
N ILE A 546 24.16 -2.65 -3.81
CA ILE A 546 25.54 -2.70 -4.29
C ILE A 546 25.56 -2.11 -5.70
N ASP A 547 26.36 -1.06 -5.88
CA ASP A 547 26.72 -0.48 -7.17
C ASP A 547 28.08 -1.06 -7.57
N GLU A 548 28.06 -2.03 -8.48
CA GLU A 548 29.27 -2.59 -9.10
C GLU A 548 29.51 -1.85 -10.42
N ARG A 549 30.69 -1.27 -10.60
CA ARG A 549 31.00 -0.40 -11.74
C ARG A 549 32.30 -0.79 -12.41
N ASP A 550 32.26 -0.91 -13.72
CA ASP A 550 33.45 -1.03 -14.55
C ASP A 550 34.16 0.34 -14.66
N PRO A 551 35.39 0.48 -14.16
CA PRO A 551 36.11 1.75 -14.22
C PRO A 551 36.51 2.15 -15.65
N GLU A 552 36.62 1.21 -16.60
CA GLU A 552 37.01 1.50 -17.98
C GLU A 552 35.82 1.99 -18.82
N SER A 553 34.71 1.25 -18.83
CA SER A 553 33.51 1.61 -19.60
C SER A 553 32.60 2.61 -18.87
N GLY A 554 32.71 2.69 -17.54
CA GLY A 554 31.83 3.47 -16.68
C GLY A 554 30.45 2.84 -16.44
N GLN A 555 30.19 1.64 -16.99
CA GLN A 555 28.93 0.92 -16.83
C GLN A 555 28.77 0.41 -15.39
N GLY A 556 27.56 0.54 -14.83
CA GLY A 556 27.21 0.09 -13.47
C GLY A 556 26.07 -0.92 -13.45
N TRP A 557 26.06 -1.78 -12.42
CA TRP A 557 25.05 -2.83 -12.20
C TRP A 557 24.58 -2.84 -10.74
N TRP A 558 23.26 -2.90 -10.55
CA TRP A 558 22.59 -2.93 -9.24
C TRP A 558 21.80 -4.23 -9.07
N ASP A 559 22.49 -5.37 -9.13
CA ASP A 559 21.83 -6.69 -9.07
C ASP A 559 21.53 -7.17 -7.65
N HIS A 560 22.17 -6.55 -6.65
CA HIS A 560 22.04 -6.92 -5.26
C HIS A 560 21.49 -5.75 -4.47
N TYR A 561 20.28 -5.92 -3.93
CA TYR A 561 19.61 -4.90 -3.14
C TYR A 561 18.68 -5.49 -2.09
N THR A 562 18.37 -4.68 -1.08
CA THR A 562 17.43 -5.00 -0.01
C THR A 562 16.70 -3.74 0.46
N ASP A 563 15.70 -3.94 1.31
CA ASP A 563 14.91 -2.88 1.93
C ASP A 563 14.92 -3.07 3.46
N PRO A 564 15.40 -2.09 4.25
CA PRO A 564 15.48 -2.19 5.71
C PRO A 564 14.15 -2.47 6.41
N ARG A 565 13.01 -2.26 5.73
CA ARG A 565 11.69 -2.66 6.27
C ARG A 565 11.59 -4.16 6.49
N PHE A 566 12.33 -4.98 5.74
CA PHE A 566 12.26 -6.44 5.76
C PHE A 566 13.18 -7.12 6.77
N SER A 567 13.81 -6.36 7.66
CA SER A 567 14.65 -6.90 8.72
C SER A 567 13.87 -7.79 9.68
N ARG A 568 14.38 -9.02 9.90
CA ARG A 568 13.79 -10.00 10.83
C ARG A 568 14.42 -10.00 12.22
N THR A 569 15.50 -9.24 12.39
CA THR A 569 16.24 -9.14 13.65
C THR A 569 16.17 -7.72 14.17
N LEU A 570 15.63 -7.57 15.38
CA LEU A 570 15.42 -6.28 16.05
C LEU A 570 16.12 -6.26 17.41
N ASP A 571 16.88 -5.20 17.70
CA ASP A 571 17.41 -4.88 19.02
C ASP A 571 16.96 -3.46 19.40
N GLY A 572 15.91 -3.37 20.21
CA GLY A 572 15.28 -2.09 20.55
C GLY A 572 14.77 -1.36 19.29
N ASP A 573 15.29 -0.16 19.06
CA ASP A 573 14.97 0.72 17.93
C ASP A 573 15.92 0.54 16.73
N TRP A 574 16.64 -0.57 16.68
CA TRP A 574 17.55 -0.92 15.60
C TRP A 574 17.17 -2.24 14.94
N SER A 575 17.31 -2.29 13.62
CA SER A 575 17.09 -3.45 12.77
C SER A 575 18.41 -3.89 12.16
N LEU A 576 18.75 -5.17 12.23
CA LEU A 576 19.89 -5.69 11.46
C LEU A 576 19.45 -5.87 10.00
N VAL A 577 20.14 -5.20 9.09
CA VAL A 577 19.97 -5.37 7.64
C VAL A 577 21.07 -6.29 7.15
N GLU A 578 20.70 -7.30 6.36
CA GLU A 578 21.63 -8.24 5.75
C GLU A 578 21.43 -8.21 4.22
N LEU A 579 22.50 -7.90 3.50
CA LEU A 579 22.53 -7.84 2.03
C LEU A 579 23.58 -8.81 1.50
N PRO A 580 23.18 -10.04 1.14
CA PRO A 580 24.06 -10.97 0.43
C PRO A 580 24.33 -10.49 -1.00
N PHE A 581 25.59 -10.54 -1.44
CA PHE A 581 25.98 -10.15 -2.79
C PHE A 581 27.18 -10.96 -3.32
N SER A 582 27.41 -10.89 -4.62
CA SER A 582 28.60 -11.41 -5.30
C SER A 582 29.02 -10.41 -6.36
N VAL A 583 30.31 -10.29 -6.64
CA VAL A 583 30.78 -9.42 -7.73
C VAL A 583 30.84 -10.18 -9.04
N ARG A 584 30.47 -9.54 -10.15
CA ARG A 584 30.57 -10.11 -11.49
C ARG A 584 32.04 -10.25 -11.88
N ASP A 585 32.80 -9.19 -11.72
CA ASP A 585 34.23 -9.14 -12.04
C ASP A 585 35.03 -8.54 -10.89
N ALA A 586 36.18 -9.14 -10.58
CA ALA A 586 37.05 -8.64 -9.53
C ALA A 586 37.66 -7.27 -9.90
N SER A 587 37.78 -6.94 -11.19
CA SER A 587 38.33 -5.67 -11.67
C SER A 587 37.37 -4.47 -11.52
N HIS A 588 36.13 -4.70 -11.09
CA HIS A 588 35.16 -3.63 -10.90
C HIS A 588 35.30 -2.93 -9.55
N GLU A 589 34.93 -1.65 -9.52
CA GLU A 589 34.71 -0.89 -8.30
C GLU A 589 33.38 -1.33 -7.67
N VAL A 590 33.32 -1.36 -6.34
CA VAL A 590 32.12 -1.77 -5.62
C VAL A 590 31.76 -0.71 -4.59
N LYS A 591 30.49 -0.33 -4.57
CA LYS A 591 29.97 0.67 -3.64
C LYS A 591 28.71 0.18 -2.96
N LEU A 592 28.70 0.19 -1.62
CA LEU A 592 27.48 0.02 -0.84
C LEU A 592 26.82 1.39 -0.67
N PHE A 593 25.57 1.50 -1.12
CA PHE A 593 24.83 2.75 -1.04
C PHE A 593 23.43 2.56 -0.45
N LEU A 594 22.88 3.69 -0.01
CA LEU A 594 21.50 3.80 0.42
C LEU A 594 20.83 5.01 -0.22
N GLN A 595 19.59 4.85 -0.68
CA GLN A 595 18.74 5.94 -1.11
C GLN A 595 17.29 5.71 -0.65
N GLY A 596 16.69 6.69 0.01
CA GLY A 596 15.26 6.67 0.28
C GLY A 596 14.44 7.48 -0.72
N GLU A 597 13.13 7.45 -0.56
CA GLU A 597 12.22 8.23 -1.40
C GLU A 597 12.45 9.73 -1.23
N ARG A 598 12.45 10.44 -2.37
CA ARG A 598 12.74 11.89 -2.45
C ARG A 598 11.83 12.76 -1.58
N TYR A 599 10.61 12.29 -1.33
CA TYR A 599 9.55 13.05 -0.67
C TYR A 599 9.62 13.01 0.86
N TYR A 600 10.42 12.13 1.45
CA TYR A 600 10.58 12.05 2.89
C TYR A 600 11.70 12.99 3.36
N PRO A 601 11.40 14.02 4.17
CA PRO A 601 12.38 15.03 4.59
C PRO A 601 13.38 14.52 5.66
N ASP A 602 13.26 13.26 6.07
CA ASP A 602 13.97 12.70 7.22
C ASP A 602 15.41 12.27 6.89
N SER A 603 16.16 11.89 7.92
CA SER A 603 17.51 11.30 7.82
C SER A 603 17.48 9.78 7.96
N VAL A 604 18.54 9.13 7.50
CA VAL A 604 18.84 7.73 7.84
C VAL A 604 19.93 7.68 8.89
N PHE A 605 19.89 6.65 9.74
CA PHE A 605 20.94 6.39 10.71
C PHE A 605 21.38 4.93 10.60
N ILE A 606 22.68 4.73 10.40
CA ILE A 606 23.29 3.42 10.22
C ILE A 606 24.49 3.30 11.14
N ASP A 607 24.67 2.14 11.74
CA ASP A 607 25.76 1.86 12.65
C ASP A 607 26.32 0.45 12.40
N GLU A 608 27.58 0.24 12.80
CA GLU A 608 28.24 -1.07 12.82
C GLU A 608 28.17 -1.79 11.46
N LEU A 609 28.64 -1.14 10.40
CA LEU A 609 28.75 -1.73 9.07
C LEU A 609 29.86 -2.77 9.05
N VAL A 610 29.53 -3.99 8.64
CA VAL A 610 30.46 -5.07 8.40
C VAL A 610 30.21 -5.71 7.04
N ILE A 611 31.28 -5.95 6.28
CA ILE A 611 31.23 -6.74 5.06
C ILE A 611 32.19 -7.92 5.21
N SER A 612 31.68 -9.13 5.05
CA SER A 612 32.48 -10.35 5.17
C SER A 612 32.11 -11.38 4.11
N GLU A 613 32.99 -12.33 3.86
CA GLU A 613 32.63 -13.56 3.13
C GLU A 613 31.48 -14.28 3.85
N ALA A 614 30.55 -14.86 3.08
CA ALA A 614 29.35 -15.48 3.62
C ALA A 614 29.63 -16.73 4.47
N THR A 615 30.75 -17.42 4.21
CA THR A 615 31.21 -18.59 4.94
C THR A 615 32.15 -18.27 6.11
N SER A 616 32.60 -17.02 6.21
CA SER A 616 33.52 -16.60 7.27
C SER A 616 32.74 -16.31 8.55
N GLU A 617 33.18 -16.91 9.65
CA GLU A 617 32.69 -16.58 10.97
C GLU A 617 33.65 -15.60 11.66
N TRP A 618 33.08 -14.56 12.24
CA TRP A 618 33.82 -13.60 13.05
C TRP A 618 33.05 -13.25 14.33
N THR A 619 33.81 -12.92 15.37
CA THR A 619 33.30 -12.53 16.68
C THR A 619 34.09 -11.34 17.22
N LEU A 620 33.42 -10.39 17.85
CA LEU A 620 34.05 -9.31 18.63
C LEU A 620 33.47 -9.34 20.05
N VAL A 621 34.34 -9.53 21.03
CA VAL A 621 33.97 -9.59 22.45
C VAL A 621 34.35 -8.27 23.10
N GLN A 622 33.38 -7.62 23.74
CA GLN A 622 33.56 -6.32 24.40
C GLN A 622 33.71 -6.49 25.91
N GLU A 623 34.32 -5.49 26.56
CA GLU A 623 34.61 -5.52 28.00
C GLU A 623 33.34 -5.57 28.87
N ASP A 624 32.23 -5.01 28.37
CA ASP A 624 30.92 -5.03 29.02
C ASP A 624 30.18 -6.38 28.87
N GLY A 625 30.80 -7.35 28.20
CA GLY A 625 30.25 -8.69 27.97
C GLY A 625 29.34 -8.80 26.75
N VAL A 626 29.14 -7.72 26.00
CA VAL A 626 28.47 -7.77 24.68
C VAL A 626 29.33 -8.55 23.69
N VAL A 627 28.69 -9.42 22.93
CA VAL A 627 29.35 -10.21 21.88
C VAL A 627 28.70 -9.89 20.55
N TRP A 628 29.52 -9.47 19.60
CA TRP A 628 29.14 -9.33 18.21
C TRP A 628 29.52 -10.59 17.47
N TRP A 629 28.58 -11.23 16.80
CA TRP A 629 28.81 -12.45 16.03
C TRP A 629 28.16 -12.32 14.66
N ASN A 630 28.96 -12.30 13.60
CA ASN A 630 28.48 -12.11 12.23
C ASN A 630 27.47 -10.95 12.10
N GLY A 631 27.72 -9.82 12.76
CA GLY A 631 26.90 -8.60 12.74
C GLY A 631 25.76 -8.59 13.77
N HIS A 632 25.42 -9.73 14.36
CA HIS A 632 24.45 -9.80 15.45
C HIS A 632 25.05 -9.30 16.75
N ARG A 633 24.28 -8.50 17.49
CA ARG A 633 24.64 -7.99 18.81
C ARG A 633 23.95 -8.83 19.89
N LEU A 634 24.72 -9.61 20.65
CA LEU A 634 24.22 -10.42 21.75
C LEU A 634 24.60 -9.76 23.07
N ARG A 635 23.60 -9.57 23.95
CA ARG A 635 23.76 -8.98 25.27
C ARG A 635 23.50 -10.01 26.37
N PRO A 636 24.23 -9.94 27.50
CA PRO A 636 23.98 -10.75 28.68
C PRO A 636 22.54 -10.66 29.22
#